data_AF-A0A7W7GA99-F1
#
_entry.id   AF-A0A7W7GA99-F1
#
_cell.length_a   1.000
_cell.length_b   1.000
_cell.length_c   1.000
_cell.angle_alpha   90.00
_cell.angle_beta   90.00
_cell.angle_gamma   90.00
#
_symmetry.space_group_name_H-M   'P 1'
#
loop_
_entity.id
_entity.type
_entity.pdbx_description
1 polymer ?
#
loop_
_entity_poly.entity_id
_entity_poly.type
_entity_poly.pdbx_seq_one_letter_code
_entity_poly.pdbx_strand_id
1 'polypeptide(L)'
;MRRGRVAVVGAGAVASALVLTSCLTQAAGPPVVDARRQALRSEATADAAPAGAAMRPAPTRGEEARATEVLLAHPRLGAMVRRSYAAAAGRPLTSPAELRVHSLIFRRHGCEAHRCLQLFVRFPDGRWLDVGRVIADLTTGELRVLNW
;
A
#
# COMPACT_ATOMS: atom_id res chain seq x y z
N MET A 1 48.80 -6.82 -39.59
CA MET A 1 49.77 -7.93 -39.52
C MET A 1 49.04 -9.18 -39.04
N ARG A 2 49.17 -10.28 -39.77
CA ARG A 2 48.45 -11.55 -39.58
C ARG A 2 49.24 -12.51 -38.70
N ARG A 3 48.48 -13.27 -37.90
CA ARG A 3 48.66 -14.69 -37.48
C ARG A 3 50.06 -15.17 -37.06
N GLY A 4 50.11 -15.73 -35.85
CA GLY A 4 51.10 -16.74 -35.46
C GLY A 4 50.63 -17.49 -34.21
N ARG A 5 49.89 -18.59 -34.40
CA ARG A 5 49.77 -19.68 -33.42
C ARG A 5 50.71 -20.79 -33.89
N VAL A 6 51.61 -21.27 -33.05
CA VAL A 6 52.10 -22.67 -33.10
C VAL A 6 52.45 -23.12 -31.68
N ALA A 7 52.04 -24.35 -31.38
CA ALA A 7 52.16 -25.06 -30.12
C ALA A 7 53.38 -26.01 -30.11
N VAL A 8 53.88 -26.36 -28.92
CA VAL A 8 54.69 -27.57 -28.64
C VAL A 8 54.36 -27.95 -27.18
N VAL A 9 53.50 -28.94 -26.91
CA VAL A 9 53.75 -30.40 -26.69
C VAL A 9 54.88 -30.69 -25.71
N GLY A 10 54.52 -31.07 -24.48
CA GLY A 10 55.40 -31.69 -23.50
C GLY A 10 54.63 -32.77 -22.74
N ALA A 11 54.95 -34.02 -23.03
CA ALA A 11 54.37 -35.22 -22.43
C ALA A 11 54.96 -35.47 -21.03
N GLY A 12 54.16 -36.02 -20.13
CA GLY A 12 54.64 -36.46 -18.83
C GLY A 12 53.53 -37.01 -17.95
N ALA A 13 53.37 -38.33 -17.95
CA ALA A 13 52.75 -39.11 -16.87
C ALA A 13 53.41 -38.71 -15.52
N VAL A 14 52.83 -38.86 -14.33
CA VAL A 14 52.11 -39.98 -13.72
C VAL A 14 51.47 -39.42 -12.44
N ALA A 15 50.48 -40.14 -11.90
CA ALA A 15 50.21 -40.33 -10.46
C ALA A 15 48.72 -40.19 -10.15
N SER A 16 48.12 -41.35 -9.94
CA SER A 16 46.91 -41.54 -9.17
C SER A 16 46.96 -40.80 -7.83
N ALA A 17 45.93 -40.04 -7.53
CA ALA A 17 45.47 -39.83 -6.17
C ALA A 17 43.95 -39.63 -6.20
N LEU A 18 43.24 -40.64 -5.71
CA LEU A 18 41.85 -40.53 -5.29
C LEU A 18 41.73 -39.39 -4.28
N VAL A 19 40.95 -38.37 -4.61
CA VAL A 19 40.40 -37.45 -3.62
C VAL A 19 38.89 -37.40 -3.83
N LEU A 20 38.21 -38.31 -3.12
CA LEU A 20 36.81 -38.16 -2.75
C LEU A 20 36.71 -36.93 -1.86
N THR A 21 36.15 -35.83 -2.36
CA THR A 21 35.76 -34.71 -1.51
C THR A 21 34.44 -34.13 -2.01
N SER A 22 33.39 -34.72 -1.46
CA SER A 22 32.15 -34.10 -0.97
C SER A 22 31.38 -33.15 -1.89
N CYS A 23 30.23 -33.67 -2.35
CA CYS A 23 29.02 -32.87 -2.60
C CYS A 23 28.76 -31.90 -1.44
N LEU A 24 28.82 -30.60 -1.72
CA LEU A 24 28.05 -29.59 -1.01
C LEU A 24 27.20 -28.87 -2.05
N THR A 25 26.11 -29.51 -2.44
CA THR A 25 25.02 -28.84 -3.13
C THR A 25 24.44 -27.83 -2.15
N GLN A 26 24.70 -26.56 -2.41
CA GLN A 26 24.11 -25.44 -1.70
C GLN A 26 22.62 -25.37 -2.08
N ALA A 27 21.78 -26.07 -1.32
CA ALA A 27 20.34 -25.89 -1.37
C ALA A 27 20.01 -24.59 -0.64
N ALA A 28 19.75 -23.54 -1.41
CA ALA A 28 19.12 -22.33 -0.92
C ALA A 28 17.83 -22.70 -0.17
N GLY A 29 17.79 -22.41 1.14
CA GLY A 29 16.56 -22.55 1.92
C GLY A 29 15.47 -21.65 1.34
N PRO A 30 14.20 -22.05 1.38
CA PRO A 30 13.11 -21.24 0.85
C PRO A 30 13.02 -19.91 1.60
N PRO A 31 12.64 -18.80 0.91
CA PRO A 31 12.53 -17.49 1.53
C PRO A 31 11.41 -17.51 2.57
N VAL A 32 11.79 -17.54 3.85
CA VAL A 32 10.89 -17.45 5.02
C VAL A 32 9.97 -16.22 4.95
N VAL A 33 10.35 -15.21 4.16
CA VAL A 33 9.57 -13.99 3.92
C VAL A 33 8.30 -14.24 3.11
N ASP A 34 8.28 -15.20 2.17
CA ASP A 34 7.09 -15.49 1.35
C ASP A 34 6.05 -16.30 2.11
N ALA A 35 6.49 -17.26 2.93
CA ALA A 35 5.61 -18.06 3.77
C ALA A 35 4.86 -17.20 4.80
N ARG A 36 5.54 -16.20 5.39
CA ARG A 36 4.91 -15.25 6.31
C ARG A 36 3.91 -14.33 5.59
N ARG A 37 4.21 -13.94 4.36
CA ARG A 37 3.31 -13.11 3.53
C ARG A 37 2.10 -13.91 3.02
N GLN A 38 2.25 -15.21 2.77
CA GLN A 38 1.14 -16.13 2.48
C GLN A 38 0.31 -16.41 3.74
N ALA A 39 0.91 -16.67 4.89
CA ALA A 39 0.19 -16.87 6.15
C ALA A 39 -0.68 -15.66 6.54
N LEU A 40 -0.14 -14.44 6.42
CA LEU A 40 -0.90 -13.21 6.67
C LEU A 40 -2.07 -12.98 5.67
N ARG A 41 -1.99 -13.54 4.44
CA ARG A 41 -3.12 -13.52 3.49
C ARG A 41 -4.19 -14.54 3.86
N SER A 42 -3.79 -15.67 4.44
CA SER A 42 -4.70 -16.73 4.90
C SER A 42 -5.50 -16.34 6.14
N GLU A 43 -4.95 -15.47 6.99
CA GLU A 43 -5.61 -14.97 8.22
C GLU A 43 -6.62 -13.84 7.95
N ALA A 44 -6.72 -13.36 6.71
CA ALA A 44 -7.75 -12.41 6.28
C ALA A 44 -9.06 -13.13 5.92
N THR A 45 -9.46 -14.16 6.67
CA THR A 45 -10.85 -14.62 6.66
C THR A 45 -11.63 -13.68 7.55
N ALA A 46 -12.50 -12.88 6.94
CA ALA A 46 -13.44 -12.04 7.66
C ALA A 46 -14.26 -12.91 8.63
N ASP A 47 -14.03 -12.75 9.94
CA ASP A 47 -14.89 -13.34 10.96
C ASP A 47 -16.32 -12.88 10.71
N ALA A 48 -17.19 -13.83 10.38
CA ALA A 48 -18.60 -13.58 10.13
C ALA A 48 -19.27 -13.12 11.43
N ALA A 49 -19.65 -11.85 11.48
CA ALA A 49 -20.42 -11.29 12.59
C ALA A 49 -21.79 -11.99 12.73
N PRO A 50 -22.32 -12.14 13.96
CA PRO A 50 -23.60 -12.81 14.20
C PRO A 50 -24.75 -12.15 13.44
N ALA A 51 -25.67 -12.97 12.93
CA ALA A 51 -26.84 -12.53 12.17
C ALA A 51 -27.76 -11.65 13.02
N GLY A 52 -27.69 -10.34 12.79
CA GLY A 52 -28.54 -9.35 13.47
C GLY A 52 -28.29 -7.90 13.02
N ALA A 53 -27.07 -7.58 12.60
CA ALA A 53 -26.80 -6.39 11.81
C ALA A 53 -25.71 -6.75 10.79
N ALA A 54 -26.01 -6.67 9.49
CA ALA A 54 -24.99 -6.88 8.47
C ALA A 54 -23.83 -5.91 8.71
N MET A 55 -22.72 -6.42 9.23
CA MET A 55 -21.50 -5.66 9.47
C MET A 55 -21.01 -5.18 8.11
N ARG A 56 -21.03 -3.86 7.88
CA ARG A 56 -20.49 -3.31 6.64
C ARG A 56 -18.98 -3.54 6.64
N PRO A 57 -18.39 -4.07 5.55
CA PRO A 57 -16.94 -4.20 5.45
C PRO A 57 -16.27 -2.85 5.70
N ALA A 58 -15.12 -2.89 6.37
CA ALA A 58 -14.26 -1.73 6.58
C ALA A 58 -13.95 -1.04 5.24
N PRO A 59 -13.68 0.27 5.24
CA PRO A 59 -13.32 0.98 4.02
C PRO A 59 -12.08 0.36 3.36
N THR A 60 -12.16 0.15 2.05
CA THR A 60 -11.03 -0.33 1.26
C THR A 60 -10.13 0.82 0.86
N ARG A 61 -8.88 0.53 0.48
CA ARG A 61 -7.97 1.57 -0.06
C ARG A 61 -8.50 2.24 -1.33
N GLY A 62 -9.26 1.51 -2.16
CA GLY A 62 -9.89 2.09 -3.36
C GLY A 62 -10.97 3.11 -3.00
N GLU A 63 -11.72 2.84 -1.93
CA GLU A 63 -12.72 3.78 -1.42
C GLU A 63 -12.07 5.02 -0.78
N GLU A 64 -10.96 4.85 -0.06
CA GLU A 64 -10.16 5.96 0.46
C GLU A 64 -9.57 6.82 -0.67
N ALA A 65 -9.09 6.19 -1.75
CA ALA A 65 -8.60 6.90 -2.93
C ALA A 65 -9.72 7.73 -3.59
N ARG A 66 -10.89 7.12 -3.83
CA ARG A 66 -12.06 7.81 -4.39
C ARG A 66 -12.54 8.94 -3.47
N ALA A 67 -12.56 8.73 -2.16
CA ALA A 67 -12.93 9.76 -1.21
C ALA A 67 -11.93 10.93 -1.22
N THR A 68 -10.64 10.64 -1.43
CA THR A 68 -9.58 11.66 -1.56
C THR A 68 -9.79 12.50 -2.81
N GLU A 69 -10.18 11.89 -3.92
CA GLU A 69 -10.52 12.60 -5.15
C GLU A 69 -11.72 13.53 -4.95
N VAL A 70 -12.79 13.03 -4.34
CA VAL A 70 -13.99 13.82 -3.98
C VAL A 70 -13.62 14.98 -3.05
N LEU A 71 -12.77 14.73 -2.04
CA LEU A 71 -12.25 15.75 -1.12
C LEU A 71 -11.51 16.87 -1.86
N LEU A 72 -10.62 16.48 -2.76
CA LEU A 72 -9.75 17.40 -3.50
C LEU A 72 -10.45 18.14 -4.64
N ALA A 73 -11.56 17.60 -5.14
CA ALA A 73 -12.43 18.24 -6.13
C ALA A 73 -13.31 19.33 -5.50
N HIS A 74 -13.63 19.23 -4.20
CA HIS A 74 -14.43 20.25 -3.54
C HIS A 74 -13.70 21.61 -3.48
N PRO A 75 -14.29 22.72 -3.95
CA PRO A 75 -13.57 23.98 -4.16
C PRO A 75 -12.86 24.53 -2.91
N ARG A 76 -13.59 24.66 -1.79
CA ARG A 76 -13.06 25.25 -0.55
C ARG A 76 -12.17 24.27 0.23
N LEU A 77 -12.69 23.08 0.52
CA LEU A 77 -11.98 22.04 1.26
C LEU A 77 -10.74 21.52 0.52
N GLY A 78 -10.83 21.25 -0.78
CA GLY A 78 -9.69 20.83 -1.59
C GLY A 78 -8.58 21.89 -1.60
N ALA A 79 -8.92 23.17 -1.74
CA ALA A 79 -7.94 24.26 -1.66
C ALA A 79 -7.27 24.34 -0.27
N MET A 80 -8.05 24.19 0.81
CA MET A 80 -7.52 24.13 2.17
C MET A 80 -6.56 22.96 2.35
N VAL A 81 -6.94 21.75 1.93
CA VAL A 81 -6.10 20.54 2.01
C VAL A 81 -4.79 20.74 1.24
N ARG A 82 -4.83 21.29 0.03
CA ARG A 82 -3.61 21.56 -0.78
C ARG A 82 -2.69 22.57 -0.11
N ARG A 83 -3.23 23.65 0.48
CA ARG A 83 -2.42 24.62 1.23
C ARG A 83 -1.79 24.00 2.47
N SER A 84 -2.57 23.24 3.24
CA SER A 84 -2.07 22.55 4.44
C SER A 84 -1.00 21.51 4.09
N TYR A 85 -1.20 20.75 3.00
CA TYR A 85 -0.18 19.84 2.48
C TYR A 85 1.09 20.61 2.11
N ALA A 86 0.99 21.71 1.37
CA ALA A 86 2.16 22.49 0.97
C ALA A 86 2.94 23.04 2.16
N ALA A 87 2.24 23.52 3.19
CA ALA A 87 2.85 23.96 4.44
C ALA A 87 3.55 22.82 5.19
N ALA A 88 2.99 21.60 5.15
CA ALA A 88 3.55 20.43 5.82
C ALA A 88 4.71 19.78 5.03
N ALA A 89 4.65 19.80 3.70
CA ALA A 89 5.57 19.08 2.81
C ALA A 89 6.68 19.98 2.24
N GLY A 90 6.54 21.30 2.34
CA GLY A 90 7.43 22.26 1.69
C GLY A 90 7.28 22.32 0.15
N ARG A 91 6.27 21.64 -0.41
CA ARG A 91 6.02 21.59 -1.86
C ARG A 91 4.52 21.40 -2.18
N PRO A 92 4.05 21.80 -3.37
CA PRO A 92 2.67 21.56 -3.78
C PRO A 92 2.30 20.07 -3.80
N LEU A 93 1.01 19.79 -3.55
CA LEU A 93 0.40 18.47 -3.77
C LEU A 93 0.18 18.27 -5.27
N THR A 94 0.87 17.31 -5.87
CA THR A 94 0.86 17.03 -7.32
C THR A 94 -0.11 15.92 -7.71
N SER A 95 -0.42 15.00 -6.78
CA SER A 95 -1.32 13.87 -6.99
C SER A 95 -2.13 13.55 -5.74
N PRO A 96 -3.42 13.15 -5.86
CA PRO A 96 -4.22 12.67 -4.73
C PRO A 96 -3.55 11.53 -3.94
N ALA A 97 -2.80 10.66 -4.62
CA ALA A 97 -2.15 9.51 -3.99
C ALA A 97 -1.05 9.87 -2.98
N GLU A 98 -0.57 11.12 -2.98
CA GLU A 98 0.41 11.60 -2.00
C GLU A 98 -0.22 11.95 -0.65
N LEU A 99 -1.56 12.10 -0.59
CA LEU A 99 -2.27 12.26 0.67
C LEU A 99 -2.47 10.90 1.33
N ARG A 100 -2.04 10.80 2.59
CA ARG A 100 -2.36 9.65 3.42
C ARG A 100 -3.72 9.88 4.04
N VAL A 101 -4.71 9.11 3.61
CA VAL A 101 -6.07 9.15 4.16
C VAL A 101 -6.33 7.85 4.90
N HIS A 102 -6.96 7.98 6.06
CA HIS A 102 -7.64 6.89 6.75
C HIS A 102 -9.12 7.24 6.86
N SER A 103 -9.98 6.23 6.93
CA SER A 103 -11.42 6.45 7.00
C SER A 103 -12.17 5.47 7.89
N LEU A 104 -13.33 5.93 8.37
CA LEU A 104 -14.30 5.14 9.11
C LEU A 104 -15.66 5.19 8.41
N ILE A 105 -16.48 4.15 8.58
CA ILE A 105 -17.84 4.13 8.04
C ILE A 105 -18.70 5.10 8.83
N PHE A 106 -19.33 6.05 8.14
CA PHE A 106 -20.31 6.96 8.73
C PHE A 106 -21.74 6.48 8.41
N ARG A 107 -22.63 6.48 9.41
CA ARG A 107 -23.97 5.87 9.26
C ARG A 107 -25.14 6.79 9.58
N ARG A 108 -24.90 8.03 10.00
CA ARG A 108 -25.96 8.98 10.38
C ARG A 108 -26.24 9.96 9.23
N HIS A 109 -27.30 10.75 9.37
CA HIS A 109 -27.60 11.89 8.49
C HIS A 109 -27.76 11.52 7.00
N GLY A 110 -28.44 10.41 6.69
CA GLY A 110 -28.69 9.93 5.33
C GLY A 110 -27.69 8.89 4.82
N CYS A 111 -26.66 8.58 5.62
CA CYS A 111 -25.66 7.56 5.31
C CYS A 111 -26.07 6.13 5.72
N GLU A 112 -27.29 5.96 6.21
CA GLU A 112 -27.92 4.67 6.48
C GLU A 112 -28.14 3.89 5.19
N ALA A 113 -28.40 4.56 4.06
CA ALA A 113 -28.57 3.94 2.74
C ALA A 113 -27.32 4.08 1.84
N HIS A 114 -26.46 5.05 2.11
CA HIS A 114 -25.29 5.38 1.28
C HIS A 114 -23.99 4.80 1.84
N ARG A 115 -22.96 4.71 0.97
CA ARG A 115 -21.59 4.37 1.36
C ARG A 115 -20.84 5.64 1.74
N CYS A 116 -21.05 6.11 2.97
CA CYS A 116 -20.37 7.29 3.49
C CYS A 116 -19.13 6.97 4.31
N LEU A 117 -18.06 7.76 4.11
CA LEU A 117 -16.81 7.68 4.83
C LEU A 117 -16.51 8.98 5.57
N GLN A 118 -16.21 8.88 6.87
CA GLN A 118 -15.58 9.95 7.63
C GLN A 118 -14.08 9.91 7.36
N LEU A 119 -13.50 11.04 6.96
CA LEU A 119 -12.11 11.10 6.53
C LEU A 119 -11.18 11.62 7.63
N PHE A 120 -9.95 11.10 7.64
CA PHE A 120 -8.85 11.57 8.47
C PHE A 120 -7.62 11.69 7.58
N VAL A 121 -7.09 12.91 7.44
CA VAL A 121 -5.96 13.17 6.53
C VAL A 121 -4.70 13.36 7.35
N ARG A 122 -3.65 12.60 7.04
CA ARG A 122 -2.32 12.74 7.65
C ARG A 122 -1.35 13.37 6.67
N PHE A 123 -0.67 14.42 7.11
CA PHE A 123 0.35 15.10 6.33
C PHE A 123 1.76 14.49 6.54
N PRO A 124 2.73 14.78 5.64
CA PRO A 124 4.08 14.22 5.73
C PRO A 124 4.83 14.53 7.04
N ASP A 125 4.56 15.68 7.64
CA ASP A 125 5.11 16.10 8.94
C ASP A 125 4.48 15.37 10.15
N GLY A 126 3.54 14.45 9.90
CA GLY A 126 2.88 13.66 10.92
C GLY A 126 1.61 14.28 11.50
N ARG A 127 1.31 15.55 11.19
CA ARG A 127 0.08 16.20 11.64
C ARG A 127 -1.15 15.57 11.00
N TRP A 128 -2.25 15.59 11.74
CA TRP A 128 -3.57 15.26 11.23
C TRP A 128 -4.34 16.53 10.94
N LEU A 129 -4.98 16.59 9.78
CA LEU A 129 -6.02 17.57 9.54
C LEU A 129 -7.28 17.08 10.25
N ASP A 130 -7.83 17.88 11.15
CA ASP A 130 -9.11 17.59 11.79
C ASP A 130 -10.26 17.81 10.80
N VAL A 131 -10.41 16.85 9.88
CA VAL A 131 -11.55 16.71 8.97
C VAL A 131 -12.53 15.66 9.48
N GLY A 132 -12.55 15.38 10.79
CA GLY A 132 -13.55 14.48 11.38
C GLY A 132 -14.99 14.94 11.11
N ARG A 133 -15.20 16.20 10.73
CA ARG A 133 -16.51 16.73 10.31
C ARG A 133 -16.81 16.54 8.83
N VAL A 134 -15.85 16.09 8.02
CA VAL A 134 -16.01 15.91 6.58
C VAL A 134 -16.38 14.46 6.29
N ILE A 135 -17.59 14.30 5.76
CA ILE A 135 -18.15 13.02 5.34
C ILE A 135 -18.17 12.98 3.82
N ALA A 136 -17.47 12.03 3.22
CA ALA A 136 -17.54 11.74 1.80
C ALA A 136 -18.63 10.70 1.53
N ASP A 137 -19.61 11.06 0.73
CA ASP A 137 -20.65 10.16 0.24
C ASP A 137 -20.18 9.55 -1.09
N LEU A 138 -19.73 8.29 -1.07
CA LEU A 138 -19.24 7.62 -2.28
C LEU A 138 -20.36 7.16 -3.22
N THR A 139 -21.59 7.15 -2.74
CA THR A 139 -22.76 6.84 -3.56
C THR A 139 -23.08 8.01 -4.48
N THR A 140 -23.09 9.24 -3.96
CA THR A 140 -23.37 10.45 -4.76
C THR A 140 -22.11 11.13 -5.30
N GLY A 141 -20.94 10.88 -4.70
CA GLY A 141 -19.70 11.57 -5.03
C GLY A 141 -19.59 12.97 -4.41
N GLU A 142 -20.28 13.21 -3.29
CA GLU A 142 -20.34 14.53 -2.65
C GLU A 142 -19.64 14.55 -1.29
N LEU A 143 -19.27 15.75 -0.83
CA LEU A 143 -18.84 15.99 0.54
C LEU A 143 -19.94 16.66 1.34
N ARG A 144 -20.05 16.26 2.60
CA ARG A 144 -20.88 16.91 3.61
C ARG A 144 -19.98 17.35 4.75
N VAL A 145 -20.17 18.58 5.22
CA VAL A 145 -19.53 19.07 6.44
C VAL A 145 -20.57 19.05 7.53
N LEU A 146 -20.29 18.33 8.62
CA LEU A 146 -21.16 18.27 9.78
C LEU A 146 -20.95 19.52 10.63
N ASN A 147 -22.06 20.18 10.91
CA ASN A 147 -22.13 21.27 11.87
C ASN A 147 -22.74 20.69 13.13
N TRP A 148 -22.06 20.85 14.26
CA TRP A 148 -22.60 20.52 15.58
C TRP A 148 -22.36 21.69 16.51
#